data_AF-A0A3B9H677-F1
#
_entry.id   AF-A0A3B9H677-F1
#
_cell.length_a   1.000
_cell.length_b   1.000
_cell.length_c   1.000
_cell.angle_alpha   90.00
_cell.angle_beta   90.00
_cell.angle_gamma   90.00
#
_symmetry.space_group_name_H-M   'P 1'
#
loop_
_entity.id
_entity.type
_entity.pdbx_description
1 polymer ?
#
loop_
_entity_poly.entity_id
_entity_poly.type
_entity_poly.pdbx_seq_one_letter_code
_entity_poly.pdbx_strand_id
1 'polypeptide(L)'
;MRVWILFLTILWVLPSYAGDTIKAAEDNQVPELTIANVKKVLKEEKILFPEIVLRQAITETGWFKCTNCSLSRNNIFGFYYKKKYLVFDNWVECVRYYKRWQGRHYVNGDYYAFLKKVGYATNPRYIEDLKAIKLDKK
;
A
#
# COMPACT_ATOMS: atom_id res chain seq x y z
N MET A 1 -10.30 -72.11 25.27
CA MET A 1 -11.48 -71.79 24.42
C MET A 1 -12.39 -70.89 25.26
N ARG A 2 -12.76 -69.64 24.95
CA ARG A 2 -12.67 -68.77 23.77
C ARG A 2 -12.29 -67.35 24.28
N VAL A 3 -11.50 -66.65 23.48
CA VAL A 3 -11.04 -65.27 23.67
C VAL A 3 -12.19 -64.30 23.39
N TRP A 4 -12.40 -63.29 24.23
CA TRP A 4 -13.19 -62.09 23.90
C TRP A 4 -12.31 -60.85 24.07
N ILE A 5 -11.71 -60.42 22.96
CA ILE A 5 -11.30 -59.04 22.72
C ILE A 5 -12.03 -58.64 21.45
N LEU A 6 -12.96 -57.69 21.54
CA LEU A 6 -13.43 -56.98 20.36
C LEU A 6 -13.07 -55.52 20.50
N PHE A 7 -12.20 -55.14 19.56
CA PHE A 7 -11.61 -53.84 19.33
C PHE A 7 -12.64 -52.79 18.91
N LEU A 8 -12.45 -51.58 19.44
CA LEU A 8 -12.53 -50.28 18.78
C LEU A 8 -13.03 -50.23 17.32
N THR A 9 -14.09 -49.46 17.08
CA THR A 9 -14.15 -48.53 15.95
C THR A 9 -14.74 -47.19 16.39
N ILE A 10 -13.85 -46.23 16.66
CA ILE A 10 -14.18 -44.81 16.68
C ILE A 10 -14.35 -44.40 15.21
N LEU A 11 -15.58 -44.18 14.77
CA LEU A 11 -15.87 -43.51 13.51
C LEU A 11 -16.19 -42.04 13.82
N TRP A 12 -15.17 -41.19 13.95
CA TRP A 12 -15.33 -39.75 13.77
C TRP A 12 -14.93 -39.43 12.33
N VAL A 13 -15.92 -39.49 11.43
CA VAL A 13 -15.78 -38.86 10.13
C VAL A 13 -15.94 -37.36 10.36
N LEU A 14 -14.83 -36.64 10.54
CA LEU A 14 -14.85 -35.20 10.34
C LEU A 14 -14.70 -34.95 8.84
N PRO A 15 -15.63 -34.23 8.20
CA PRO A 15 -15.44 -33.71 6.86
C PRO A 15 -14.14 -32.93 6.87
N SER A 16 -13.17 -33.37 6.05
CA SER A 16 -11.99 -32.58 5.75
C SER A 16 -12.47 -31.18 5.37
N TYR A 17 -12.12 -30.18 6.19
CA TYR A 17 -12.23 -28.78 5.82
C TYR A 17 -11.64 -28.68 4.41
N ALA A 18 -12.48 -28.35 3.44
CA ALA A 18 -12.06 -27.95 2.11
C ALA A 18 -11.23 -26.70 2.32
N GLY A 19 -9.92 -26.91 2.48
CA GLY A 19 -8.94 -25.85 2.56
C GLY A 19 -9.15 -24.92 1.39
N ASP A 20 -9.23 -23.64 1.72
CA ASP A 20 -9.34 -22.52 0.81
C ASP A 20 -8.56 -22.79 -0.48
N THR A 21 -9.25 -22.58 -1.60
CA THR A 21 -8.68 -22.67 -2.93
C THR A 21 -7.33 -21.96 -2.94
N ILE A 22 -6.30 -22.71 -3.33
CA ILE A 22 -4.96 -22.21 -3.64
C ILE A 22 -5.15 -20.96 -4.48
N LYS A 23 -4.87 -19.78 -3.90
CA LYS A 23 -4.83 -18.53 -4.64
C LYS A 23 -3.63 -18.67 -5.57
N ALA A 24 -3.90 -19.16 -6.77
CA ALA A 24 -2.92 -19.34 -7.82
C ALA A 24 -2.07 -18.08 -7.92
N ALA A 25 -0.75 -18.26 -7.93
CA ALA A 25 0.23 -17.20 -8.03
C ALA A 25 -0.13 -16.27 -9.19
N GLU A 26 -0.63 -15.08 -8.85
CA GLU A 26 -0.86 -14.00 -9.80
C GLU A 26 0.52 -13.57 -10.32
N ASP A 27 0.68 -13.62 -11.64
CA ASP A 27 1.90 -13.27 -12.35
C ASP A 27 2.53 -11.97 -11.79
N ASN A 28 3.84 -12.00 -11.53
CA ASN A 28 4.62 -10.95 -10.87
C ASN A 28 4.84 -9.73 -11.78
N GLN A 29 3.81 -9.25 -12.48
CA GLN A 29 3.92 -8.07 -13.32
C GLN A 29 3.58 -6.82 -12.52
N VAL A 30 4.53 -5.87 -12.47
CA VAL A 30 4.29 -4.56 -11.86
C VAL A 30 3.19 -3.84 -12.65
N PRO A 31 2.08 -3.44 -12.02
CA PRO A 31 1.01 -2.74 -12.72
C PRO A 31 1.50 -1.41 -13.30
N GLU A 32 0.93 -0.99 -14.43
CA GLU A 32 1.25 0.30 -15.04
C GLU A 32 0.98 1.45 -14.06
N LEU A 33 1.84 2.48 -14.05
CA LEU A 33 1.68 3.63 -13.18
C LEU A 33 0.54 4.54 -13.67
N THR A 34 -0.68 4.24 -13.22
CA THR A 34 -1.89 5.01 -13.49
C THR A 34 -2.60 5.37 -12.18
N ILE A 35 -3.46 6.39 -12.19
CA ILE A 35 -4.25 6.79 -11.01
C ILE A 35 -5.07 5.60 -10.48
N ALA A 36 -5.71 4.85 -11.39
CA ALA A 36 -6.52 3.69 -11.03
C ALA A 36 -5.69 2.59 -10.35
N ASN A 37 -4.52 2.27 -10.90
CA ASN A 37 -3.64 1.25 -10.35
C ASN A 37 -3.04 1.68 -9.01
N VAL A 38 -2.59 2.94 -8.88
CA VAL A 38 -2.10 3.45 -7.58
C VAL A 38 -3.22 3.42 -6.54
N LYS A 39 -4.43 3.85 -6.89
CA LYS A 39 -5.60 3.77 -6.00
C LYS A 39 -5.89 2.34 -5.55
N LYS A 40 -5.79 1.36 -6.48
CA LYS A 40 -5.98 -0.07 -6.19
C LYS A 40 -4.91 -0.57 -5.21
N VAL A 41 -3.64 -0.35 -5.51
CA VAL A 41 -2.50 -0.80 -4.68
C VAL A 41 -2.52 -0.15 -3.30
N LEU A 42 -2.84 1.15 -3.18
CA LEU A 42 -2.97 1.80 -1.87
C LEU A 42 -4.02 1.12 -0.98
N LYS A 43 -5.13 0.66 -1.56
CA LYS A 43 -6.17 -0.08 -0.81
C LYS A 43 -5.71 -1.48 -0.45
N GLU A 44 -5.07 -2.20 -1.37
CA GLU A 44 -4.55 -3.56 -1.15
C GLU A 44 -3.48 -3.60 -0.06
N GLU A 45 -2.58 -2.61 -0.05
CA GLU A 45 -1.54 -2.42 0.98
C GLU A 45 -2.09 -1.80 2.29
N LYS A 46 -3.41 -1.62 2.38
CA LYS A 46 -4.13 -1.12 3.56
C LYS A 46 -3.58 0.23 4.06
N ILE A 47 -3.22 1.11 3.14
CA ILE A 47 -2.78 2.48 3.45
C ILE A 47 -3.93 3.22 4.11
N LEU A 48 -3.66 3.88 5.24
CA LEU A 48 -4.64 4.76 5.88
C LEU A 48 -4.82 6.03 5.05
N PHE A 49 -6.05 6.50 4.93
CA PHE A 49 -6.41 7.67 4.11
C PHE A 49 -5.93 7.58 2.65
N PRO A 50 -6.24 6.48 1.93
CA PRO A 50 -5.65 6.19 0.62
C PRO A 50 -5.94 7.28 -0.41
N GLU A 51 -7.05 8.01 -0.30
CA GLU A 51 -7.32 9.14 -1.20
C GLU A 51 -6.41 10.35 -0.93
N ILE A 52 -6.07 10.64 0.32
CA ILE A 52 -5.12 11.71 0.64
C ILE A 52 -3.73 11.30 0.14
N VAL A 53 -3.33 10.05 0.38
CA VAL A 53 -2.04 9.52 -0.08
C VAL A 53 -1.95 9.48 -1.61
N LEU A 54 -3.04 9.18 -2.31
CA LEU A 54 -3.09 9.28 -3.77
C LEU A 54 -2.86 10.71 -4.26
N ARG A 55 -3.46 11.70 -3.59
CA ARG A 55 -3.22 13.12 -3.91
C ARG A 55 -1.76 13.51 -3.67
N GLN A 56 -1.12 12.97 -2.63
CA GLN A 56 0.34 13.16 -2.44
C GLN A 56 1.10 12.61 -3.64
N ALA A 57 0.84 11.37 -4.07
CA ALA A 57 1.51 10.81 -5.23
C ALA A 57 1.33 11.66 -6.49
N ILE A 58 0.12 12.18 -6.72
CA ILE A 58 -0.17 13.09 -7.85
C ILE A 58 0.61 14.40 -7.73
N THR A 59 0.65 15.02 -6.55
CA THR A 59 1.39 16.26 -6.31
C THR A 59 2.89 16.07 -6.52
N GLU A 60 3.49 15.05 -5.90
CA GLU A 60 4.93 14.79 -5.96
C GLU A 60 5.41 14.46 -7.37
N THR A 61 4.54 13.82 -8.17
CA THR A 61 4.90 13.35 -9.52
C THR A 61 4.40 14.24 -10.66
N GLY A 62 3.68 15.32 -10.34
CA GLY A 62 3.01 16.13 -11.34
C GLY A 62 2.08 15.29 -12.23
N TRP A 63 1.16 14.55 -11.63
CA TRP A 63 0.25 13.63 -12.33
C TRP A 63 0.96 12.49 -13.07
N PHE A 64 2.01 11.91 -12.46
CA PHE A 64 2.82 10.81 -13.03
C PHE A 64 3.54 11.17 -14.34
N LYS A 65 3.87 12.45 -14.53
CA LYS A 65 4.46 12.96 -15.79
C LYS A 65 5.79 13.67 -15.62
N CYS A 66 6.23 13.98 -14.39
CA CYS A 66 7.48 14.69 -14.21
C CYS A 66 8.68 13.83 -14.62
N THR A 67 9.61 14.45 -15.36
CA THR A 67 10.82 13.78 -15.86
C THR A 67 12.05 14.07 -14.97
N ASN A 68 12.12 15.25 -14.37
CA ASN A 68 13.24 15.71 -13.53
C ASN A 68 12.92 15.67 -12.02
N CYS A 69 12.37 14.56 -11.54
CA CYS A 69 11.87 14.40 -10.16
C CYS A 69 12.17 12.99 -9.62
N SER A 70 11.65 12.68 -8.42
CA SER A 70 11.77 11.36 -7.79
C SER A 70 11.12 10.23 -8.59
N LEU A 71 10.24 10.53 -9.55
CA LEU A 71 9.53 9.53 -10.35
C LEU A 71 10.46 8.59 -11.13
N SER A 72 11.57 9.12 -11.68
CA SER A 72 12.61 8.32 -12.38
C SER A 72 13.26 7.24 -11.50
N ARG A 73 13.05 7.30 -10.19
CA ARG A 73 13.57 6.37 -9.18
C ARG A 73 12.48 5.46 -8.62
N ASN A 74 11.33 5.39 -9.30
CA ASN A 74 10.11 4.76 -8.82
C ASN A 74 9.60 5.32 -7.49
N ASN A 75 10.03 6.53 -7.12
CA ASN A 75 9.68 7.17 -5.86
C ASN A 75 8.55 8.16 -6.08
N ILE A 76 7.32 7.64 -6.04
CA ILE A 76 6.10 8.41 -6.29
C ILE A 76 5.69 9.30 -5.11
N PHE A 77 6.37 9.21 -3.96
CA PHE A 77 6.05 9.96 -2.73
C PHE A 77 7.11 11.01 -2.36
N GLY A 78 8.16 11.16 -3.16
CA GLY A 78 9.19 12.18 -2.92
C GLY A 78 10.09 11.89 -1.71
N PHE A 79 10.15 10.66 -1.21
CA PHE A 79 10.97 10.34 -0.03
C PHE A 79 12.45 10.70 -0.25
N TYR A 80 12.97 11.58 0.60
CA TYR A 80 14.30 12.15 0.50
C TYR A 80 15.08 11.94 1.79
N TYR A 81 16.31 11.43 1.68
CA TYR A 81 17.17 11.14 2.81
C TYR A 81 18.63 11.35 2.47
N LYS A 82 19.42 11.93 3.39
CA LYS A 82 20.86 12.19 3.20
C LYS A 82 21.20 12.80 1.83
N LYS A 83 20.50 13.88 1.48
CA LYS A 83 20.69 14.65 0.25
C LYS A 83 20.37 13.89 -1.07
N LYS A 84 19.61 12.79 -1.02
CA LYS A 84 19.18 12.05 -2.21
C LYS A 84 17.76 11.50 -2.08
N TYR A 85 17.06 11.39 -3.19
CA TYR A 85 15.82 10.62 -3.26
C TYR A 85 16.10 9.14 -3.02
N LEU A 86 15.21 8.48 -2.28
CA LEU A 86 15.20 7.03 -2.20
C LEU A 86 14.88 6.44 -3.59
N VAL A 87 15.41 5.26 -3.85
CA VAL A 87 15.21 4.49 -5.09
C VAL A 87 14.48 3.21 -4.73
N PHE A 88 13.50 2.84 -5.54
CA PHE A 88 12.71 1.62 -5.38
C PHE A 88 12.79 0.79 -6.67
N ASP A 89 12.67 -0.54 -6.54
CA ASP A 89 12.69 -1.45 -7.70
C ASP A 89 11.51 -1.17 -8.64
N ASN A 90 10.36 -0.83 -8.06
CA ASN A 90 9.17 -0.38 -8.77
C ASN A 90 8.33 0.52 -7.85
N TRP A 91 7.30 1.16 -8.40
CA TRP A 91 6.48 2.11 -7.63
C TRP A 91 5.60 1.42 -6.57
N VAL A 92 5.28 0.13 -6.72
CA VAL A 92 4.55 -0.65 -5.71
C VAL A 92 5.40 -0.83 -4.45
N GLU A 93 6.71 -1.06 -4.60
CA GLU A 93 7.65 -1.06 -3.47
C GLU A 93 7.71 0.29 -2.76
N CYS A 94 7.55 1.40 -3.50
CA CYS A 94 7.41 2.73 -2.90
C CYS A 94 6.13 2.84 -2.05
N VAL A 95 5.01 2.25 -2.48
CA VAL A 95 3.78 2.16 -1.68
C VAL A 95 3.97 1.31 -0.42
N ARG A 96 4.61 0.15 -0.53
CA ARG A 96 4.95 -0.70 0.63
C ARG A 96 5.85 0.02 1.62
N TYR A 97 6.81 0.80 1.12
CA TYR A 97 7.63 1.67 1.96
C TYR A 97 6.79 2.75 2.65
N TYR A 98 5.88 3.42 1.93
CA TYR A 98 4.96 4.38 2.52
C TYR A 98 4.14 3.75 3.64
N LYS A 99 3.62 2.52 3.46
CA LYS A 99 2.87 1.80 4.51
C LYS A 99 3.69 1.64 5.79
N ARG A 100 4.96 1.24 5.66
CA ARG A 100 5.89 1.09 6.80
C ARG A 100 6.25 2.45 7.42
N TRP A 101 6.40 3.50 6.63
CA TRP A 101 6.60 4.86 7.13
C TRP A 101 5.36 5.33 7.91
N GLN A 102 4.17 5.20 7.33
CA GLN A 102 2.90 5.56 7.96
C GLN A 102 2.71 4.82 9.28
N GLY A 103 2.97 3.51 9.34
CA GLY A 103 2.84 2.73 10.59
C GLY A 103 3.81 3.14 11.71
N ARG A 104 4.95 3.76 11.38
CA ARG A 104 5.92 4.27 12.37
C ARG A 104 5.61 5.67 12.86
N HIS A 105 4.94 6.48 12.04
CA HIS A 105 4.80 7.92 12.28
C HIS A 105 3.37 8.35 12.57
N TYR A 106 2.36 7.69 12.00
CA TYR A 106 0.95 8.01 12.20
C TYR A 106 0.33 7.12 13.27
N VAL A 107 -0.19 7.74 14.34
CA VAL A 107 -0.86 7.04 15.44
C VAL A 107 -2.38 7.14 15.29
N ASN A 108 -2.92 8.37 15.30
CA ASN A 108 -4.34 8.66 15.13
C ASN A 108 -4.55 10.17 14.84
N GLY A 109 -5.81 10.58 14.69
CA GLY A 109 -6.21 11.99 14.54
C GLY A 109 -6.30 12.46 13.09
N ASP A 110 -6.44 13.77 12.89
CA ASP A 110 -6.55 14.37 11.57
C ASP A 110 -5.27 14.14 10.74
N TYR A 111 -5.43 13.53 9.56
CA TYR A 111 -4.30 13.14 8.74
C TYR A 111 -3.54 14.34 8.16
N TYR A 112 -4.22 15.45 7.86
CA TYR A 112 -3.55 16.65 7.36
C TYR A 112 -2.71 17.34 8.45
N ALA A 113 -3.23 17.39 9.68
CA ALA A 113 -2.48 17.85 10.84
C ALA A 113 -1.25 16.97 11.10
N PHE A 114 -1.38 15.65 10.94
CA PHE A 114 -0.26 14.72 10.97
C PHE A 114 0.81 15.06 9.92
N LEU A 115 0.43 15.21 8.64
CA LEU A 115 1.37 15.52 7.55
C LEU A 115 2.12 16.83 7.81
N LYS A 116 1.44 17.84 8.36
CA LYS A 116 2.06 19.10 8.78
C LYS A 116 3.04 18.90 9.94
N LYS A 117 2.63 18.15 10.97
CA LYS A 117 3.44 17.89 12.18
C LYS A 117 4.74 17.14 11.86
N VAL A 118 4.70 16.16 10.96
CA VAL A 118 5.91 15.41 10.57
C VAL A 118 6.76 16.14 9.53
N GLY A 119 6.34 17.32 9.09
CA GLY A 119 7.04 18.10 8.08
C GLY A 119 7.17 17.36 6.75
N TYR A 120 6.08 16.70 6.30
CA TYR A 120 6.11 15.86 5.10
C TYR A 120 6.64 16.62 3.87
N ALA A 121 6.24 17.88 3.71
CA ALA A 121 6.71 18.77 2.66
C ALA A 121 7.09 20.13 3.24
N THR A 122 8.04 20.81 2.60
CA THR A 122 8.48 22.17 2.96
C THR A 122 7.56 23.26 2.41
N ASN A 123 6.76 22.95 1.38
CA ASN A 123 5.80 23.89 0.80
C ASN A 123 4.71 24.23 1.84
N PRO A 124 4.57 25.50 2.26
CA PRO A 124 3.58 25.89 3.26
C PRO A 124 2.13 25.67 2.79
N ARG A 125 1.88 25.64 1.48
CA ARG A 125 0.56 25.39 0.88
C ARG A 125 0.32 23.91 0.57
N TYR A 126 1.20 23.00 0.97
CA TYR A 126 1.10 21.58 0.60
C TYR A 126 -0.28 20.98 0.88
N ILE A 127 -0.85 21.26 2.05
CA ILE A 127 -2.17 20.75 2.44
C ILE A 127 -3.29 21.34 1.56
N GLU A 128 -3.18 22.61 1.18
CA GLU A 128 -4.13 23.28 0.28
C GLU A 128 -4.05 22.68 -1.12
N ASP A 129 -2.83 22.49 -1.63
CA ASP A 129 -2.56 21.88 -2.92
C ASP A 129 -3.13 20.46 -2.99
N LEU A 130 -2.98 19.65 -1.92
CA LEU A 130 -3.62 18.34 -1.84
C LEU A 130 -5.13 18.46 -1.94
N LYS A 131 -5.77 19.33 -1.14
CA LYS A 131 -7.24 19.49 -1.13
C LYS A 131 -7.79 19.98 -2.48
N ALA A 132 -7.00 20.70 -3.27
CA ALA A 132 -7.39 21.18 -4.58
C ALA A 132 -7.49 20.06 -5.65
N ILE A 133 -6.85 18.91 -5.44
CA ILE A 133 -6.87 17.79 -6.40
C ILE A 133 -8.23 17.09 -6.40
N LYS A 134 -8.89 17.12 -7.55
CA LYS A 134 -10.14 16.41 -7.86
C LYS A 134 -9.85 15.08 -8.54
N LEU A 135 -10.25 13.98 -7.90
CA LEU A 135 -9.97 12.61 -8.35
C LEU A 135 -11.04 12.07 -9.34
N ASP A 136 -12.18 12.74 -9.44
CA ASP A 136 -13.39 12.35 -10.15
C ASP A 136 -13.51 12.94 -11.57
N LYS A 137 -12.58 13.83 -11.96
CA LYS A 137 -12.68 14.61 -13.21
C LYS A 137 -11.73 14.16 -14.34
N LYS A 138 -11.08 13.01 -14.23
CA LYS A 138 -10.21 12.45 -15.27
C LYS A 138 -10.21 10.94 -15.27
#